data_AF-T1B3B3-F1
#
_entry.id   AF-T1B3B3-F1
#
_cell.length_a   1.000
_cell.length_b   1.000
_cell.length_c   1.000
_cell.angle_alpha   90.00
_cell.angle_beta   90.00
_cell.angle_gamma   90.00
#
_symmetry.space_group_name_H-M   'P 1'
#
loop_
_entity.id
_entity.type
_entity.pdbx_description
1 polymer ?
#
loop_
_entity_poly.entity_id
_entity_poly.type
_entity_poly.pdbx_seq_one_letter_code
_entity_poly.pdbx_strand_id
1 'polypeptide(L)'
;GRLVIVATQMLLSMVDSPRPTRAESTDVANAVLDGTDAVMLSEESAVGHYPVEAVEWLARIATATEPSYDPRAVREGGGTRSDDYRSPSEESVAAAAVALAESVGARAIVVPTHSGRTARLVARLRPACPILALSRLPLTRRRLALARGVEARPSPTIGRLPALRDEAVRVCGAAGLSG
;
A
#
# COMPACT_ATOMS: atom_id res chain seq x y z
N GLY A 1 -6.04 -3.11 -9.77
CA GLY A 1 -5.40 -4.40 -10.10
C GLY A 1 -4.04 -4.21 -10.76
N ARG A 2 -3.96 -3.25 -11.70
CA ARG A 2 -2.71 -2.52 -11.97
C ARG A 2 -2.49 -1.46 -10.89
N LEU A 3 -1.24 -1.08 -10.68
CA LEU A 3 -0.85 0.03 -9.81
C LEU A 3 -1.37 1.33 -10.41
N VAL A 4 -1.99 2.17 -9.60
CA VAL A 4 -2.44 3.52 -9.98
C VAL A 4 -1.66 4.53 -9.18
N ILE A 5 -1.02 5.46 -9.88
CA ILE A 5 -0.33 6.61 -9.29
C ILE A 5 -1.05 7.84 -9.77
N VAL A 6 -1.56 8.65 -8.83
CA VAL A 6 -2.10 9.97 -9.15
C VAL A 6 -0.93 10.95 -9.10
N ALA A 7 -0.63 11.53 -10.25
CA ALA A 7 0.57 12.33 -10.47
C ALA A 7 0.23 13.54 -11.34
N THR A 8 0.03 14.70 -10.71
CA THR A 8 0.09 16.06 -11.29
C THR A 8 -0.42 17.07 -10.27
N GLN A 9 0.34 18.16 -10.05
CA GLN A 9 -0.10 19.38 -9.36
C GLN A 9 -0.82 19.14 -8.01
N MET A 10 -0.41 18.11 -7.27
CA MET A 10 -1.06 17.73 -6.02
C MET A 10 -0.90 18.82 -4.96
N LEU A 11 0.27 19.49 -4.95
CA LEU A 11 0.61 20.57 -4.01
C LEU A 11 1.37 21.70 -4.74
N LEU A 12 1.02 22.02 -5.99
CA LEU A 12 1.81 22.90 -6.87
C LEU A 12 2.19 24.24 -6.22
N SER A 13 1.29 24.86 -5.45
CA SER A 13 1.55 26.12 -4.75
C SER A 13 2.76 26.03 -3.81
N MET A 14 3.12 24.82 -3.38
CA MET A 14 4.26 24.57 -2.50
C MET A 14 5.63 24.68 -3.17
N VAL A 15 5.68 24.91 -4.49
CA VAL A 15 6.90 25.37 -5.16
C VAL A 15 7.39 26.68 -4.54
N ASP A 16 6.46 27.60 -4.21
CA ASP A 16 6.77 28.94 -3.69
C ASP A 16 6.17 29.23 -2.30
N SER A 17 5.42 28.29 -1.71
CA SER A 17 4.77 28.43 -0.41
C SER A 17 5.11 27.28 0.55
N PRO A 18 5.32 27.53 1.86
CA PRO A 18 5.54 26.46 2.84
C PRO A 18 4.25 25.69 3.21
N ARG A 19 3.09 26.07 2.66
CA ARG A 19 1.79 25.44 2.93
C ARG A 19 0.95 25.32 1.66
N PRO A 20 0.24 24.20 1.47
CA PRO A 20 -0.66 24.05 0.35
C PRO A 20 -1.94 24.85 0.55
N THR A 21 -2.67 25.05 -0.55
CA THR A 21 -4.02 25.57 -0.52
C THR A 21 -5.02 24.53 -0.01
N ARG A 22 -6.23 24.99 0.33
CA ARG A 22 -7.33 24.10 0.71
C ARG A 22 -7.74 23.18 -0.44
N ALA A 23 -7.72 23.68 -1.67
CA ALA A 23 -8.09 22.90 -2.85
C ALA A 23 -7.12 21.73 -3.05
N GLU A 24 -5.82 22.01 -3.09
CA GLU A 24 -4.76 20.99 -3.19
C GLU A 24 -4.83 19.94 -2.08
N SER A 25 -5.09 20.38 -0.84
CA SER A 25 -5.27 19.44 0.28
C SER A 25 -6.47 18.52 0.08
N THR A 26 -7.55 19.04 -0.52
CA THR A 26 -8.76 18.27 -0.83
C THR A 26 -8.52 17.31 -1.98
N ASP A 27 -7.75 17.70 -3.00
CA ASP A 27 -7.42 16.86 -4.14
C ASP A 27 -6.55 15.65 -3.73
N VAL A 28 -5.56 15.86 -2.85
CA VAL A 28 -4.81 14.75 -2.24
C VAL A 28 -5.72 13.82 -1.44
N ALA A 29 -6.60 14.36 -0.62
CA ALA A 29 -7.53 13.56 0.18
C ALA A 29 -8.45 12.72 -0.72
N ASN A 30 -9.03 13.32 -1.77
CA ASN A 30 -9.89 12.62 -2.72
C ASN A 30 -9.14 11.49 -3.44
N ALA A 31 -7.90 11.73 -3.89
CA ALA A 31 -7.09 10.67 -4.51
C ALA A 31 -6.87 9.46 -3.58
N VAL A 32 -6.70 9.71 -2.27
CA VAL A 32 -6.56 8.67 -1.25
C VAL A 32 -7.89 7.92 -1.07
N LEU A 33 -9.01 8.62 -1.00
CA LEU A 33 -10.36 8.03 -0.84
C LEU A 33 -10.79 7.21 -2.05
N ASP A 34 -10.44 7.68 -3.26
CA ASP A 34 -10.63 6.97 -4.53
C ASP A 34 -9.77 5.70 -4.62
N GLY A 35 -8.83 5.52 -3.68
CA GLY A 35 -8.06 4.29 -3.54
C GLY A 35 -6.85 4.22 -4.47
N THR A 36 -6.21 5.36 -4.77
CA THR A 36 -4.91 5.37 -5.45
C THR A 36 -3.87 4.53 -4.70
N ASP A 37 -2.95 3.89 -5.43
CA ASP A 37 -1.86 3.14 -4.80
C ASP A 37 -0.76 4.07 -4.29
N ALA A 38 -0.50 5.15 -5.01
CA ALA A 38 0.44 6.19 -4.62
C ALA A 38 0.00 7.58 -5.10
N VAL A 39 0.52 8.60 -4.41
CA VAL A 39 0.48 10.00 -4.83
C VAL A 39 1.91 10.46 -5.11
N MET A 40 2.06 11.40 -6.03
CA MET A 40 3.37 11.85 -6.51
C MET A 40 3.50 13.38 -6.42
N LEU A 41 4.68 13.83 -5.99
CA LEU A 41 5.14 15.20 -6.16
C LEU A 41 6.00 15.28 -7.41
N SER A 42 5.93 16.42 -8.08
CA SER A 42 6.69 16.73 -9.29
C SER A 42 7.62 17.91 -8.97
N GLU A 43 7.25 19.11 -9.42
CA GLU A 43 8.04 20.34 -9.26
C GLU A 43 8.29 20.68 -7.80
N GLU A 44 7.30 20.39 -6.94
CA GLU A 44 7.34 20.68 -5.49
C GLU A 44 8.59 20.08 -4.84
N SER A 45 8.94 18.85 -5.22
CA SER A 45 10.09 18.12 -4.66
C SER A 45 11.37 18.23 -5.50
N ALA A 46 11.23 18.50 -6.80
CA ALA A 46 12.36 18.52 -7.72
C ALA A 46 13.09 19.87 -7.76
N VAL A 47 12.35 20.98 -7.72
CA VAL A 47 12.88 22.34 -7.88
C VAL A 47 12.26 23.38 -6.94
N GLY A 48 11.26 23.00 -6.14
CA GLY A 48 10.57 23.89 -5.22
C GLY A 48 11.44 24.41 -4.07
N HIS A 49 11.03 25.52 -3.48
CA HIS A 49 11.69 26.14 -2.34
C HIS A 49 11.44 25.40 -1.00
N TYR A 50 10.39 24.56 -0.95
CA TYR A 50 9.95 23.83 0.25
C TYR A 50 9.76 22.32 0.01
N PRO A 51 10.78 21.60 -0.52
CA PRO A 51 10.61 20.22 -0.97
C PRO A 51 10.38 19.23 0.16
N VAL A 52 10.95 19.47 1.34
CA VAL A 52 10.76 18.63 2.52
C VAL A 52 9.35 18.82 3.07
N GLU A 53 8.92 20.06 3.20
CA GLU A 53 7.59 20.43 3.67
C GLU A 53 6.51 19.88 2.74
N ALA A 54 6.73 19.91 1.42
CA ALA A 54 5.79 19.32 0.46
C ALA A 54 5.58 17.82 0.72
N VAL A 55 6.66 17.06 0.95
CA VAL A 55 6.56 15.63 1.31
C VAL A 55 5.86 15.45 2.65
N GLU A 56 6.19 16.27 3.65
CA GLU A 56 5.54 16.20 4.97
C GLU A 56 4.04 16.50 4.89
N TRP A 57 3.63 17.52 4.13
CA TRP A 57 2.22 17.86 3.94
C TRP A 57 1.47 16.76 3.19
N LEU A 58 2.06 16.21 2.12
CA LEU A 58 1.47 15.08 1.40
C LEU A 58 1.24 13.88 2.33
N ALA A 59 2.25 13.53 3.15
CA ALA A 59 2.14 12.47 4.13
C ALA A 59 1.08 12.78 5.20
N ARG A 60 1.06 14.00 5.75
CA ARG A 60 0.07 14.43 6.75
C ARG A 60 -1.35 14.31 6.22
N ILE A 61 -1.62 14.77 5.00
CA ILE A 61 -2.95 14.70 4.39
C ILE A 61 -3.36 13.24 4.17
N ALA A 62 -2.45 12.41 3.63
CA ALA A 62 -2.72 11.00 3.41
C ALA A 62 -3.06 10.26 4.72
N THR A 63 -2.22 10.39 5.75
CA THR A 63 -2.45 9.76 7.06
C THR A 63 -3.70 10.29 7.75
N ALA A 64 -4.02 11.58 7.62
CA ALA A 64 -5.26 12.13 8.18
C ALA A 64 -6.52 11.63 7.46
N THR A 65 -6.40 11.24 6.18
CA THR A 65 -7.52 10.80 5.34
C THR A 65 -7.74 9.29 5.38
N GLU A 66 -6.69 8.50 5.59
CA GLU A 66 -6.74 7.03 5.67
C GLU A 66 -7.83 6.45 6.59
N PRO A 67 -8.16 7.02 7.77
CA PRO A 67 -9.26 6.50 8.60
C PRO A 67 -10.65 6.59 7.95
N SER A 68 -10.84 7.49 6.99
CA SER A 68 -12.10 7.68 6.26
C SER A 68 -12.19 6.82 4.99
N TYR A 69 -11.12 6.11 4.66
CA TYR A 69 -11.08 5.20 3.50
C TYR A 69 -11.92 3.95 3.78
N ASP A 70 -12.88 3.65 2.90
CA ASP A 70 -13.62 2.38 2.94
C ASP A 70 -13.06 1.39 1.89
N PRO A 71 -12.33 0.34 2.31
CA PRO A 71 -11.80 -0.65 1.39
C PRO A 71 -12.90 -1.42 0.63
N ARG A 72 -14.11 -1.56 1.19
CA ARG A 72 -15.23 -2.27 0.55
C ARG A 72 -15.79 -1.47 -0.61
N ALA A 73 -16.06 -0.19 -0.41
CA ALA A 73 -16.52 0.72 -1.47
C ALA A 73 -15.58 0.70 -2.69
N VAL A 74 -14.25 0.73 -2.46
CA VAL A 74 -13.27 0.69 -3.56
C VAL A 74 -13.23 -0.66 -4.29
N ARG A 75 -13.41 -1.78 -3.58
CA ARG A 75 -13.50 -3.11 -4.20
C ARG A 75 -14.74 -3.25 -5.08
N GLU A 76 -15.87 -2.71 -4.64
CA GLU A 76 -17.16 -2.80 -5.34
C GLU A 76 -17.23 -1.85 -6.55
N GLY A 77 -16.66 -0.64 -6.44
CA GLY A 77 -16.55 0.30 -7.57
C GLY A 77 -15.48 -0.10 -8.60
N GLY A 78 -14.44 -0.82 -8.17
CA GLY A 78 -13.38 -1.35 -9.02
C GLY A 78 -13.82 -2.62 -9.74
N GLY A 79 -14.65 -2.47 -10.79
CA GLY A 79 -15.16 -3.58 -11.59
C GLY A 79 -14.10 -4.66 -11.86
N THR A 80 -14.52 -5.92 -11.80
CA THR A 80 -13.70 -7.12 -12.01
C THR A 80 -13.20 -7.20 -13.45
N ARG A 81 -12.31 -6.30 -13.87
CA ARG A 81 -11.64 -6.40 -15.17
C ARG A 81 -10.58 -7.49 -15.06
N SER A 82 -11.05 -8.68 -15.43
CA SER A 82 -10.28 -9.85 -15.79
C SER A 82 -9.39 -9.52 -17.00
N ASP A 83 -8.12 -9.21 -16.75
CA ASP A 83 -7.09 -9.21 -17.79
C ASP A 83 -6.23 -10.48 -17.62
N ASP A 84 -6.69 -11.55 -18.30
CA ASP A 84 -6.01 -12.55 -19.15
C ASP A 84 -4.76 -13.36 -18.78
N TYR A 85 -4.09 -13.20 -17.63
CA TYR A 85 -2.90 -14.03 -17.34
C TYR A 85 -2.74 -14.42 -15.87
N ARG A 86 -3.77 -15.03 -15.27
CA ARG A 86 -3.75 -15.32 -13.82
C ARG A 86 -4.14 -16.75 -13.51
N SER A 87 -3.36 -17.39 -12.64
CA SER A 87 -3.72 -18.66 -12.04
C SER A 87 -4.95 -18.46 -11.15
N PRO A 88 -6.11 -19.08 -11.43
CA PRO A 88 -7.30 -18.95 -10.60
C PRO A 88 -7.07 -19.36 -9.14
N SER A 89 -6.22 -20.37 -8.91
CA SER A 89 -5.84 -20.81 -7.57
C SER A 89 -5.07 -19.74 -6.79
N GLU A 90 -4.20 -19.00 -7.48
CA GLU A 90 -3.53 -17.76 -7.05
C GLU A 90 -4.48 -16.80 -6.32
N GLU A 91 -5.55 -16.48 -7.04
CA GLU A 91 -6.53 -15.49 -6.63
C GLU A 91 -7.44 -16.02 -5.53
N SER A 92 -7.88 -17.27 -5.62
CA SER A 92 -8.70 -17.89 -4.58
C SER A 92 -8.00 -17.94 -3.24
N VAL A 93 -6.69 -18.25 -3.22
CA VAL A 93 -5.90 -18.25 -1.97
C VAL A 93 -5.77 -16.84 -1.40
N ALA A 94 -5.52 -15.83 -2.24
CA ALA A 94 -5.48 -14.44 -1.79
C ALA A 94 -6.83 -13.97 -1.23
N ALA A 95 -7.93 -14.31 -1.91
CA ALA A 95 -9.28 -14.00 -1.45
C ALA A 95 -9.62 -14.67 -0.11
N ALA A 96 -9.30 -15.96 0.04
CA ALA A 96 -9.49 -16.68 1.28
C ALA A 96 -8.65 -16.08 2.43
N ALA A 97 -7.39 -15.69 2.16
CA ALA A 97 -6.53 -15.07 3.16
C ALA A 97 -7.08 -13.72 3.65
N VAL A 98 -7.59 -12.87 2.74
CA VAL A 98 -8.19 -11.57 3.09
C VAL A 98 -9.49 -11.76 3.87
N ALA A 99 -10.38 -12.65 3.40
CA ALA A 99 -11.63 -12.95 4.10
C ALA A 99 -11.38 -13.49 5.52
N LEU A 100 -10.41 -14.40 5.66
CA LEU A 100 -10.01 -14.92 6.97
C LEU A 100 -9.46 -13.80 7.86
N ALA A 101 -8.55 -12.98 7.36
CA ALA A 101 -7.97 -11.86 8.10
C ALA A 101 -9.04 -10.89 8.61
N GLU A 102 -10.05 -10.57 7.80
CA GLU A 102 -11.19 -9.75 8.21
C GLU A 102 -12.05 -10.45 9.28
N SER A 103 -12.34 -11.75 9.09
CA SER A 103 -13.19 -12.51 10.03
C SER A 103 -12.58 -12.66 11.43
N VAL A 104 -11.27 -12.78 11.53
CA VAL A 104 -10.56 -12.94 12.81
C VAL A 104 -10.04 -11.62 13.38
N GLY A 105 -10.28 -10.49 12.71
CA GLY A 105 -9.72 -9.19 13.10
C GLY A 105 -8.18 -9.19 13.12
N ALA A 106 -7.55 -9.83 12.13
CA ALA A 106 -6.10 -9.95 12.07
C ALA A 106 -5.42 -8.57 12.02
N ARG A 107 -4.32 -8.42 12.78
CA ARG A 107 -3.52 -7.18 12.79
C ARG A 107 -2.67 -6.98 11.54
N ALA A 108 -2.38 -8.06 10.80
CA ALA A 108 -1.62 -8.02 9.55
C ALA A 108 -1.82 -9.30 8.73
N ILE A 109 -1.55 -9.21 7.42
CA ILE A 109 -1.36 -10.37 6.54
C ILE A 109 0.12 -10.47 6.18
N VAL A 110 0.79 -11.55 6.58
CA VAL A 110 2.19 -11.80 6.24
C VAL A 110 2.28 -12.62 4.95
N VAL A 111 2.95 -12.07 3.93
CA VAL A 111 2.99 -12.66 2.59
C VAL A 111 4.43 -12.94 2.15
N PRO A 112 4.91 -14.20 2.25
CA PRO A 112 6.17 -14.58 1.61
C PRO A 112 6.03 -14.50 0.10
N THR A 113 6.96 -13.82 -0.57
CA THR A 113 6.89 -13.62 -2.02
C THR A 113 8.26 -13.45 -2.67
N HIS A 114 8.46 -14.12 -3.80
CA HIS A 114 9.68 -13.99 -4.60
C HIS A 114 9.58 -12.83 -5.59
N SER A 115 8.57 -12.83 -6.47
CA SER A 115 8.34 -11.81 -7.51
C SER A 115 7.41 -10.67 -7.10
N GLY A 116 6.84 -10.75 -5.89
CA GLY A 116 5.85 -9.80 -5.37
C GLY A 116 4.42 -10.07 -5.86
N ARG A 117 4.20 -11.08 -6.70
CA ARG A 117 2.89 -11.35 -7.30
C ARG A 117 1.81 -11.60 -6.25
N THR A 118 2.06 -12.50 -5.29
CA THR A 118 1.12 -12.82 -4.21
C THR A 118 0.79 -11.58 -3.36
N ALA A 119 1.79 -10.77 -2.99
CA ALA A 119 1.56 -9.54 -2.23
C ALA A 119 0.67 -8.55 -3.00
N ARG A 120 0.86 -8.41 -4.32
CA ARG A 120 0.00 -7.57 -5.18
C ARG A 120 -1.42 -8.11 -5.32
N LEU A 121 -1.60 -9.44 -5.35
CA LEU A 121 -2.94 -10.05 -5.36
C LEU A 121 -3.69 -9.75 -4.06
N VAL A 122 -3.02 -9.88 -2.91
CA VAL A 122 -3.60 -9.52 -1.61
C VAL A 122 -3.89 -8.02 -1.55
N ALA A 123 -2.96 -7.15 -1.95
CA ALA A 123 -3.15 -5.69 -1.93
C ALA A 123 -4.27 -5.21 -2.84
N ARG A 124 -4.48 -5.87 -3.99
CA ARG A 124 -5.62 -5.60 -4.90
C ARG A 124 -6.95 -5.80 -4.21
N LEU A 125 -7.01 -6.80 -3.35
CA LEU A 125 -8.18 -7.05 -2.52
C LEU A 125 -8.23 -6.09 -1.33
N ARG A 126 -7.49 -4.98 -1.26
CA ARG A 126 -7.67 -3.90 -0.26
C ARG A 126 -8.00 -4.37 1.18
N PRO A 127 -7.23 -5.27 1.81
CA PRO A 127 -7.50 -5.67 3.20
C PRO A 127 -7.46 -4.45 4.12
N ALA A 128 -8.27 -4.46 5.18
CA ALA A 128 -8.29 -3.39 6.17
C ALA A 128 -7.03 -3.36 7.06
N CYS A 129 -6.30 -4.48 7.16
CA CYS A 129 -5.04 -4.57 7.88
C CYS A 129 -3.82 -4.46 6.94
N PRO A 130 -2.66 -4.04 7.44
CA PRO A 130 -1.43 -3.95 6.66
C PRO A 130 -0.94 -5.31 6.14
N ILE A 131 -0.25 -5.28 5.00
CA ILE A 131 0.37 -6.44 4.36
C ILE A 131 1.88 -6.39 4.57
N LEU A 132 2.43 -7.37 5.27
CA LEU A 132 3.87 -7.50 5.48
C LEU A 132 4.44 -8.45 4.43
N ALA A 133 4.98 -7.91 3.35
CA ALA A 133 5.51 -8.70 2.24
C ALA A 133 6.97 -9.07 2.46
N LEU A 134 7.25 -10.36 2.57
CA LEU A 134 8.58 -10.89 2.87
C LEU A 134 9.29 -11.31 1.57
N SER A 135 10.44 -10.70 1.26
CA SER A 135 11.20 -11.04 0.06
C SER A 135 12.71 -10.90 0.23
N ARG A 136 13.47 -11.85 -0.33
CA ARG A 136 14.94 -11.79 -0.41
C ARG A 136 15.41 -10.75 -1.43
N LEU A 137 14.64 -10.53 -2.49
CA LEU A 137 15.06 -9.71 -3.62
C LEU A 137 14.85 -8.21 -3.32
N PRO A 138 15.91 -7.38 -3.31
CA PRO A 138 15.77 -5.93 -3.13
C PRO A 138 14.85 -5.27 -4.17
N LEU A 139 14.93 -5.71 -5.44
CA LEU A 139 14.10 -5.18 -6.51
C LEU A 139 12.60 -5.47 -6.29
N THR A 140 12.25 -6.66 -5.81
CA THR A 140 10.86 -7.00 -5.47
C THR A 140 10.35 -6.08 -4.36
N ARG A 141 11.15 -5.87 -3.30
CA ARG A 141 10.79 -4.99 -2.19
C ARG A 141 10.56 -3.55 -2.63
N ARG A 142 11.45 -2.99 -3.44
CA ARG A 142 11.32 -1.63 -4.00
C ARG A 142 10.06 -1.48 -4.85
N ARG A 143 9.72 -2.47 -5.69
CA ARG A 143 8.49 -2.45 -6.50
C ARG A 143 7.22 -2.53 -5.63
N LEU A 144 7.27 -3.29 -4.54
CA LEU A 144 6.13 -3.42 -3.63
C LEU A 144 5.88 -2.18 -2.78
N ALA A 145 6.88 -1.31 -2.59
CA ALA A 145 6.71 -0.03 -1.89
C ALA A 145 5.71 0.92 -2.58
N LEU A 146 5.40 0.69 -3.86
CA LEU A 146 4.37 1.44 -4.60
C LEU A 146 2.95 0.86 -4.41
N ALA A 147 2.80 -0.31 -3.80
CA ALA A 147 1.50 -0.92 -3.59
C ALA A 147 0.91 -0.47 -2.25
N ARG A 148 -0.27 0.16 -2.28
CA ARG A 148 -0.96 0.63 -1.07
C ARG A 148 -1.14 -0.50 -0.05
N GLY A 149 -0.85 -0.17 1.20
CA GLY A 149 -1.00 -1.08 2.34
C GLY A 149 0.08 -2.17 2.41
N VAL A 150 1.09 -2.16 1.54
CA VAL A 150 2.18 -3.13 1.55
C VAL A 150 3.44 -2.55 2.17
N GLU A 151 3.91 -3.18 3.24
CA GLU A 151 5.24 -2.94 3.80
C GLU A 151 6.15 -4.12 3.43
N ALA A 152 7.15 -3.85 2.58
CA ALA A 152 8.05 -4.89 2.10
C ALA A 152 9.30 -5.02 2.98
N ARG A 153 9.52 -6.21 3.55
CA ARG A 153 10.63 -6.49 4.49
C ARG A 153 11.60 -7.54 3.95
N PRO A 154 12.90 -7.41 4.25
CA PRO A 154 13.86 -8.47 3.96
C PRO A 154 13.48 -9.74 4.73
N SER A 155 13.63 -10.88 4.08
CA SER A 155 13.44 -12.18 4.72
C SER A 155 14.52 -13.14 4.27
N PRO A 156 15.32 -13.71 5.19
CA PRO A 156 16.30 -14.73 4.85
C PRO A 156 15.65 -16.08 4.57
N THR A 157 14.34 -16.29 4.81
CA THR A 157 13.69 -17.60 4.70
C THR A 157 12.52 -17.57 3.72
N ILE A 158 12.66 -18.26 2.58
CA ILE A 158 11.52 -18.55 1.69
C ILE A 158 11.40 -20.06 1.61
N GLY A 159 10.25 -20.63 2.00
CA GLY A 159 9.88 -22.02 1.68
C GLY A 159 9.85 -23.05 2.82
N ARG A 160 9.98 -22.68 4.11
CA ARG A 160 9.74 -23.60 5.24
C ARG A 160 8.67 -23.04 6.18
N LEU A 161 7.52 -23.71 6.29
CA LEU A 161 6.35 -23.22 7.03
C LEU A 161 6.60 -22.95 8.53
N PRO A 162 7.31 -23.81 9.30
CA PRO A 162 7.58 -23.52 10.71
C PRO A 162 8.43 -22.26 10.89
N ALA A 163 9.48 -22.12 10.08
CA ALA A 163 10.36 -20.96 10.12
C ALA A 163 9.64 -19.66 9.69
N LEU A 164 8.64 -19.77 8.80
CA LEU A 164 7.81 -18.65 8.37
C LEU A 164 6.92 -18.14 9.51
N ARG A 165 6.38 -19.02 10.36
CA ARG A 165 5.57 -18.61 11.52
C ARG A 165 6.39 -17.76 12.49
N ASP A 166 7.56 -18.25 12.89
CA ASP A 166 8.43 -17.53 13.83
C ASP A 166 8.87 -16.19 13.22
N GLU A 167 9.16 -16.19 11.92
CA GLU A 167 9.50 -14.98 11.20
C GLU A 167 8.33 -13.98 11.11
N ALA A 168 7.11 -14.46 10.86
CA ALA A 168 5.91 -13.64 10.89
C ALA A 168 5.71 -12.99 12.26
N VAL A 169 5.87 -13.73 13.35
CA VAL A 169 5.78 -13.19 14.72
C VAL A 169 6.84 -12.12 14.95
N ARG A 170 8.10 -12.39 14.58
CA ARG A 170 9.19 -11.40 14.70
C ARG A 170 8.91 -10.13 13.90
N VAL A 171 8.44 -10.28 12.67
CA VAL A 171 8.18 -9.17 11.76
C VAL A 171 6.99 -8.33 12.24
N CYS A 172 5.91 -8.96 12.70
CA CYS A 172 4.79 -8.25 13.34
C CYS A 172 5.25 -7.52 14.61
N GLY A 173 6.09 -8.14 15.44
CA GLY A 173 6.68 -7.50 16.62
C GLY A 173 7.48 -6.25 16.26
N ALA A 174 8.38 -6.36 15.27
CA ALA A 174 9.17 -5.24 14.76
C ALA A 174 8.34 -4.20 13.98
N ALA A 175 7.06 -4.45 13.71
CA ALA A 175 6.13 -3.49 13.12
C ALA A 175 5.22 -2.83 14.19
N GLY A 176 5.38 -3.17 15.47
CA GLY A 176 4.48 -2.72 16.53
C GLY A 176 3.09 -3.37 16.49
N LEU A 177 2.93 -4.47 15.75
CA LEU A 177 1.67 -5.18 15.53
C LEU A 177 1.54 -6.43 16.43
N SER A 178 2.32 -6.52 17.50
CA SER A 178 2.27 -7.62 18.46
C SER A 178 1.24 -7.35 19.56
N GLY A 179 0.33 -8.31 19.76
CA GLY A 179 -0.72 -8.27 20.77
C GLY A 179 -1.77 -9.36 20.51
#